data_AF-R7C476-F1
#
_entry.id   AF-R7C476-F1
#
_cell.length_a   1.000
_cell.length_b   1.000
_cell.length_c   1.000
_cell.angle_alpha   90.00
_cell.angle_beta   90.00
_cell.angle_gamma   90.00
#
_symmetry.space_group_name_H-M   'P 1'
#
loop_
_entity.id
_entity.type
_entity.pdbx_description
1 polymer ?
#
loop_
_entity_poly.entity_id
_entity_poly.type
_entity_poly.pdbx_seq_one_letter_code
_entity_poly.pdbx_strand_id
1 'polypeptide(L)'
;MELTESRWETVLRSLEKNADVLGEKYGQSLRDFLFHSEERESLEKVRNFLWSKLGQQTCFYCGARLREKDAQTDHFIPFSLCQDTKVFNFVLACGRCNASKSNYLVSADHVEHWMLRNRERGELIIRSCPESLDPGAALSANRAHMLYQRAQEKQDLLWRKRALGNGESPLMVAVSAGLVADLARYAQFMNRLELGMSETDFAAPHLKWLENTS
;
A
#
# COMPACT_ATOMS: atom_id res chain seq x y z
N MET A 1 6.45 -15.66 -18.69
CA MET A 1 6.73 -14.21 -18.55
C MET A 1 7.62 -13.71 -19.68
N GLU A 2 8.76 -14.38 -19.94
CA GLU A 2 9.76 -13.93 -20.91
C GLU A 2 9.28 -13.74 -22.37
N LEU A 3 8.32 -14.56 -22.82
CA LEU A 3 7.79 -14.52 -24.20
C LEU A 3 6.84 -13.35 -24.47
N THR A 4 6.10 -12.88 -23.46
CA THR A 4 5.17 -11.75 -23.60
C THR A 4 5.90 -10.42 -23.59
N GLU A 5 6.89 -10.27 -22.70
CA GLU A 5 7.69 -9.05 -22.58
C GLU A 5 8.57 -8.83 -23.83
N SER A 6 9.20 -9.88 -24.36
CA SER A 6 10.04 -9.80 -25.57
C SER A 6 9.25 -9.41 -26.83
N ARG A 7 7.99 -9.86 -26.94
CA ARG A 7 7.11 -9.45 -28.05
C ARG A 7 6.74 -7.98 -27.96
N TRP A 8 6.40 -7.50 -26.77
CA TRP A 8 6.10 -6.08 -26.55
C TRP A 8 7.30 -5.19 -26.82
N GLU A 9 8.50 -5.60 -26.40
CA GLU A 9 9.74 -4.87 -26.70
C GLU A 9 9.97 -4.76 -28.22
N THR A 10 9.74 -5.86 -28.96
CA THR A 10 9.86 -5.89 -30.41
C THR A 10 8.87 -4.93 -31.08
N VAL A 11 7.63 -4.90 -30.61
CA VAL A 11 6.60 -3.99 -31.13
C VAL A 11 6.99 -2.54 -30.85
N LEU A 12 7.40 -2.22 -29.62
CA LEU A 12 7.77 -0.85 -29.23
C LEU A 12 8.96 -0.31 -30.02
N ARG A 13 9.94 -1.18 -30.35
CA ARG A 13 11.10 -0.82 -31.19
C ARG A 13 10.78 -0.76 -32.68
N SER A 14 9.75 -1.47 -33.15
CA SER A 14 9.32 -1.45 -34.55
C SER A 14 8.60 -0.16 -34.96
N LEU A 15 8.17 0.65 -33.99
CA LEU A 15 7.52 1.93 -34.25
C LEU A 15 8.60 3.00 -34.40
N GLU A 16 8.85 3.45 -35.63
CA GLU A 16 9.88 4.45 -35.97
C GLU A 16 9.79 5.74 -35.13
N LYS A 17 8.58 6.14 -34.75
CA LYS A 17 8.35 7.32 -33.88
C LYS A 17 8.92 7.18 -32.47
N ASN A 18 9.20 5.96 -32.03
CA ASN A 18 9.78 5.70 -30.71
C ASN A 18 11.31 5.74 -30.74
N ALA A 19 11.94 5.79 -31.93
CA ALA A 19 13.40 5.75 -32.07
C ALA A 19 14.08 6.90 -31.31
N ASP A 20 13.51 8.11 -31.38
CA ASP A 20 14.04 9.32 -30.72
C ASP A 20 13.99 9.22 -29.19
N VAL A 21 13.00 8.51 -28.64
CA VAL A 21 12.78 8.37 -27.20
C VAL A 21 13.56 7.19 -26.62
N LEU A 22 13.74 6.13 -27.41
CA LEU A 22 14.35 4.88 -26.95
C LEU A 22 15.88 4.85 -27.08
N GLY A 23 16.48 5.77 -27.86
CA GLY A 23 17.92 6.03 -27.92
C GLY A 23 18.79 4.87 -28.43
N GLU A 24 19.68 5.13 -29.39
CA GLU A 24 20.67 4.11 -29.86
C GLU A 24 21.83 3.86 -28.87
N LYS A 25 21.91 4.63 -27.78
CA LYS A 25 22.99 4.55 -26.79
C LYS A 25 22.42 4.77 -25.40
N TYR A 26 22.44 3.73 -24.57
CA TYR A 26 23.04 3.67 -23.22
C TYR A 26 22.85 2.24 -22.72
N GLY A 27 23.85 1.68 -22.02
CA GLY A 27 24.00 0.26 -21.70
C GLY A 27 23.02 -0.35 -20.69
N GLN A 28 21.75 0.06 -20.72
CA GLN A 28 20.63 -0.57 -20.00
C GLN A 28 19.62 -1.00 -21.06
N SER A 29 19.24 -2.28 -21.08
CA SER A 29 18.29 -2.77 -22.08
C SER A 29 16.95 -2.05 -21.92
N LEU A 30 16.13 -1.96 -22.97
CA LEU A 30 14.76 -1.43 -22.83
C LEU A 30 13.96 -2.26 -21.83
N ARG A 31 14.27 -3.55 -21.72
CA ARG A 31 13.81 -4.41 -20.64
C ARG A 31 14.23 -3.85 -19.28
N ASP A 32 15.50 -3.53 -19.08
CA ASP A 32 15.92 -2.88 -17.84
C ASP A 32 15.15 -1.56 -17.68
N PHE A 33 15.14 -0.64 -18.65
CA PHE A 33 14.37 0.62 -18.59
C PHE A 33 12.91 0.45 -18.16
N LEU A 34 12.19 -0.50 -18.76
CA LEU A 34 10.76 -0.76 -18.50
C LEU A 34 10.51 -1.57 -17.23
N PHE A 35 11.50 -2.34 -16.76
CA PHE A 35 11.34 -3.34 -15.69
C PHE A 35 12.45 -3.25 -14.61
N HIS A 36 13.10 -2.08 -14.48
CA HIS A 36 14.37 -1.88 -13.77
C HIS A 36 14.33 -2.29 -12.29
N SER A 37 15.51 -2.69 -11.81
CA SER A 37 15.88 -3.16 -10.48
C SER A 37 15.71 -2.16 -9.32
N GLU A 38 15.51 -0.87 -9.59
CA GLU A 38 15.34 0.15 -8.53
C GLU A 38 14.10 -0.08 -7.66
N GLU A 39 13.07 -0.71 -8.22
CA GLU A 39 11.88 -1.10 -7.47
C GLU A 39 12.21 -2.17 -6.40
N ARG A 40 13.16 -3.07 -6.68
CA ARG A 40 13.59 -4.09 -5.70
C ARG A 40 14.44 -3.49 -4.58
N GLU A 41 15.38 -2.60 -4.92
CA GLU A 41 16.21 -1.92 -3.92
C GLU A 41 15.38 -0.97 -3.03
N SER A 42 14.38 -0.29 -3.60
CA SER A 42 13.46 0.54 -2.83
C SER A 42 12.55 -0.28 -1.92
N LEU A 43 12.04 -1.44 -2.36
CA LEU A 43 11.24 -2.34 -1.52
C LEU A 43 12.03 -2.96 -0.36
N GLU A 44 13.32 -3.26 -0.55
CA GLU A 44 14.18 -3.73 0.54
C GLU A 44 14.43 -2.62 1.58
N LYS A 45 14.68 -1.38 1.14
CA LYS A 45 14.81 -0.22 2.04
C LYS A 45 13.54 -0.02 2.86
N VAL A 46 12.37 -0.11 2.22
CA VAL A 46 11.08 -0.07 2.90
C VAL A 46 10.95 -1.22 3.89
N ARG A 47 11.27 -2.46 3.49
CA ARG A 47 11.21 -3.63 4.38
C ARG A 47 12.04 -3.41 5.64
N ASN A 48 13.27 -2.97 5.47
CA ASN A 48 14.22 -2.73 6.56
C ASN A 48 13.73 -1.61 7.48
N PHE A 49 13.15 -0.54 6.91
CA PHE A 49 12.55 0.53 7.69
C PHE A 49 11.35 0.03 8.53
N LEU A 50 10.39 -0.66 7.91
CA LEU A 50 9.22 -1.20 8.61
C LEU A 50 9.60 -2.22 9.69
N TRP A 51 10.55 -3.10 9.40
CA TRP A 51 11.02 -4.12 10.33
C TRP A 51 11.78 -3.51 11.52
N SER A 52 12.82 -2.73 11.23
CA SER A 52 13.79 -2.29 12.24
C SER A 52 13.38 -1.03 12.98
N LYS A 53 12.73 -0.07 12.30
CA LYS A 53 12.34 1.21 12.92
C LYS A 53 10.92 1.19 13.48
N LEU A 54 9.99 0.54 12.78
CA LEU A 54 8.61 0.41 13.27
C LEU A 54 8.36 -0.86 14.08
N GLY A 55 9.33 -1.78 14.14
CA GLY A 55 9.22 -3.01 14.95
C GLY A 55 8.13 -3.97 14.46
N GLN A 56 7.75 -3.89 13.18
CA GLN A 56 6.67 -4.71 12.63
C GLN A 56 7.13 -6.16 12.42
N GLN A 57 6.85 -7.02 13.39
CA GLN A 57 7.28 -8.44 13.39
C GLN A 57 6.12 -9.42 13.25
N THR A 58 4.94 -8.93 12.88
CA THR A 58 3.73 -9.73 12.66
C THR A 58 3.14 -9.39 11.30
N CYS A 59 2.57 -10.39 10.62
CA CYS A 59 1.85 -10.20 9.37
C CYS A 59 0.70 -9.22 9.59
N PHE A 60 0.66 -8.15 8.82
CA PHE A 60 -0.35 -7.11 8.93
C PHE A 60 -1.78 -7.66 8.83
N TYR A 61 -2.00 -8.68 8.00
CA TYR A 61 -3.34 -9.21 7.71
C TYR A 61 -3.79 -10.38 8.60
N CYS A 62 -2.86 -11.20 9.11
CA CYS A 62 -3.22 -12.39 9.89
C CYS A 62 -2.66 -12.41 11.31
N GLY A 63 -1.86 -11.42 11.70
CA GLY A 63 -1.25 -11.33 13.02
C GLY A 63 -0.16 -12.38 13.31
N ALA A 64 0.06 -13.34 12.42
CA ALA A 64 1.07 -14.37 12.62
C ALA A 64 2.47 -13.75 12.71
N ARG A 65 3.29 -14.23 13.66
CA ARG A 65 4.68 -13.78 13.82
C ARG A 65 5.47 -14.06 12.54
N LEU A 66 6.19 -13.05 12.07
CA LEU A 66 7.07 -13.14 10.91
C LEU A 66 8.49 -13.44 11.37
N ARG A 67 9.22 -14.17 10.53
CA ARG A 67 10.69 -14.17 10.54
C ARG A 67 11.14 -13.14 9.51
N GLU A 68 12.22 -12.44 9.79
CA GLU A 68 12.70 -11.34 8.93
C GLU A 68 12.84 -11.75 7.46
N LYS A 69 13.40 -12.94 7.23
CA LYS A 69 13.61 -13.53 5.90
C LYS A 69 12.32 -13.87 5.13
N ASP A 70 11.20 -14.04 5.83
CA ASP A 70 9.90 -14.40 5.22
C ASP A 70 8.93 -13.20 5.19
N ALA A 71 9.32 -12.07 5.78
CA ALA A 71 8.54 -10.85 5.77
C ALA A 71 8.61 -10.22 4.38
N GLN A 72 7.46 -10.08 3.74
CA GLN A 72 7.33 -9.43 2.45
C GLN A 72 6.75 -8.03 2.62
N THR A 73 7.31 -7.07 1.89
CA THR A 73 6.68 -5.75 1.72
C THR A 73 5.47 -5.90 0.81
N ASP A 74 4.31 -5.42 1.23
CA ASP A 74 3.10 -5.35 0.43
C ASP A 74 2.59 -3.91 0.36
N HIS A 75 2.03 -3.55 -0.79
CA HIS A 75 1.29 -2.31 -0.98
C HIS A 75 -0.12 -2.49 -0.44
N PHE A 76 -0.44 -1.82 0.66
CA PHE A 76 -1.76 -1.89 1.28
C PHE A 76 -2.87 -1.59 0.27
N ILE A 77 -2.75 -0.45 -0.42
CA ILE A 77 -3.50 -0.16 -1.65
C ILE A 77 -2.73 -0.76 -2.82
N PRO A 78 -3.32 -1.68 -3.61
CA PRO A 78 -2.62 -2.34 -4.71
C PRO A 78 -1.93 -1.40 -5.69
N PHE A 79 -0.68 -1.71 -6.02
CA PHE A 79 0.13 -0.95 -6.99
C PHE A 79 -0.59 -0.80 -8.33
N SER A 80 -1.25 -1.86 -8.81
CA SER A 80 -2.01 -1.85 -10.06
C SER A 80 -3.14 -0.82 -10.11
N LEU A 81 -3.59 -0.28 -8.97
CA LEU A 81 -4.68 0.69 -8.89
C LEU A 81 -4.22 2.14 -8.82
N CYS A 82 -3.04 2.42 -8.25
CA CYS A 82 -2.61 3.80 -8.00
C CYS A 82 -1.10 4.06 -8.07
N GLN A 83 -0.28 3.03 -8.26
CA GLN A 83 1.19 3.12 -8.33
C GLN A 83 1.78 3.92 -7.15
N ASP A 84 1.21 3.72 -5.96
CA ASP A 84 1.55 4.48 -4.76
C ASP A 84 2.67 3.82 -3.96
N THR A 85 3.91 4.22 -4.25
CA THR A 85 5.14 3.69 -3.62
C THR A 85 5.58 4.46 -2.37
N LYS A 86 4.63 5.10 -1.67
CA LYS A 86 4.89 5.89 -0.46
C LYS A 86 4.92 5.01 0.79
N VAL A 87 5.74 5.37 1.77
CA VAL A 87 5.95 4.55 2.99
C VAL A 87 4.65 4.30 3.74
N PHE A 88 3.73 5.28 3.78
CA PHE A 88 2.43 5.10 4.43
C PHE A 88 1.54 4.03 3.76
N ASN A 89 1.76 3.73 2.48
CA ASN A 89 1.06 2.66 1.76
C ASN A 89 1.67 1.27 1.97
N PHE A 90 2.85 1.15 2.57
CA PHE A 90 3.50 -0.15 2.74
C PHE A 90 3.19 -0.82 4.08
N VAL A 91 3.10 -2.15 4.08
CA VAL A 91 2.96 -3.02 5.26
C VAL A 91 3.87 -4.25 5.14
N LEU A 92 4.15 -4.92 6.26
CA LEU A 92 4.78 -6.25 6.25
C LEU A 92 3.75 -7.37 6.34
N ALA A 93 3.81 -8.31 5.40
CA ALA A 93 2.90 -9.44 5.31
C ALA A 93 3.64 -10.76 5.15
N CYS A 94 2.98 -11.88 5.51
CA CYS A 94 3.47 -13.20 5.12
C CYS A 94 3.13 -13.48 3.66
N GLY A 95 3.95 -14.31 2.99
CA GLY A 95 3.76 -14.62 1.57
C GLY A 95 2.37 -15.16 1.21
N ARG A 96 1.75 -15.93 2.11
CA ARG A 96 0.37 -16.44 1.90
C ARG A 96 -0.67 -15.32 1.84
N CYS A 97 -0.59 -14.34 2.74
CA CYS A 97 -1.56 -13.24 2.75
C CYS A 97 -1.32 -12.29 1.60
N ASN A 98 -0.05 -11.95 1.33
CA ASN A 98 0.33 -11.10 0.20
C ASN A 98 -0.18 -11.68 -1.13
N ALA A 99 0.11 -12.96 -1.40
CA ALA A 99 -0.37 -13.63 -2.61
C ALA A 99 -1.91 -13.74 -2.68
N SER A 100 -2.58 -13.98 -1.56
CA SER A 100 -4.05 -14.08 -1.52
C SER A 100 -4.73 -12.73 -1.74
N LYS A 101 -4.16 -11.64 -1.20
CA LYS A 101 -4.66 -10.29 -1.41
C LYS A 101 -4.45 -9.82 -2.85
N SER A 102 -3.30 -10.13 -3.46
CA SER A 102 -3.01 -9.80 -4.86
C SER A 102 -3.35 -8.33 -5.15
N ASN A 103 -4.20 -8.08 -6.14
CA ASN A 103 -4.61 -6.75 -6.60
C ASN A 103 -5.95 -6.26 -6.02
N TYR A 104 -6.46 -6.90 -4.96
CA TYR A 104 -7.72 -6.50 -4.34
C TYR A 104 -7.54 -5.39 -3.31
N LEU A 105 -8.50 -4.47 -3.25
CA LEU A 105 -8.72 -3.63 -2.06
C LEU A 105 -9.12 -4.53 -0.89
N VAL A 106 -8.78 -4.12 0.33
CA VAL A 106 -9.00 -4.93 1.53
C VAL A 106 -10.24 -4.48 2.31
N SER A 107 -10.81 -5.38 3.10
CA SER A 107 -12.02 -5.14 3.90
C SER A 107 -11.81 -4.14 5.03
N ALA A 108 -12.92 -3.63 5.58
CA ALA A 108 -12.95 -2.58 6.59
C ALA A 108 -12.02 -2.86 7.79
N ASP A 109 -11.97 -4.10 8.28
CA ASP A 109 -11.11 -4.53 9.38
C ASP A 109 -9.62 -4.27 9.11
N HIS A 110 -9.15 -4.51 7.88
CA HIS A 110 -7.76 -4.22 7.50
C HIS A 110 -7.52 -2.73 7.28
N VAL A 111 -8.52 -1.99 6.77
CA VAL A 111 -8.46 -0.53 6.59
C VAL A 111 -8.40 0.19 7.93
N GLU A 112 -9.23 -0.21 8.89
CA GLU A 112 -9.25 0.33 10.25
C GLU A 112 -7.90 0.11 10.94
N HIS A 113 -7.35 -1.10 10.86
CA HIS A 113 -6.01 -1.39 11.37
C HIS A 113 -4.94 -0.52 10.70
N TRP A 114 -5.04 -0.29 9.39
CA TRP A 114 -4.07 0.52 8.65
C TRP A 114 -4.15 2.00 9.03
N MET A 115 -5.36 2.55 9.11
CA MET A 115 -5.59 3.93 9.57
C MET A 115 -5.12 4.14 11.00
N LEU A 116 -5.38 3.19 11.91
CA LEU A 116 -4.96 3.26 13.30
C LEU A 116 -3.43 3.27 13.42
N ARG A 117 -2.76 2.31 12.78
CA ARG A 117 -1.29 2.27 12.75
C ARG A 117 -0.71 3.57 12.22
N ASN A 118 -1.29 4.13 11.16
CA ASN A 118 -0.80 5.36 10.54
C ASN A 118 -1.05 6.61 11.40
N ARG A 119 -2.15 6.67 12.17
CA ARG A 119 -2.33 7.71 13.19
C ARG A 119 -1.28 7.60 14.29
N GLU A 120 -1.18 6.45 14.94
CA GLU A 120 -0.35 6.25 16.12
C GLU A 120 1.15 6.36 15.81
N ARG A 121 1.56 5.93 14.62
CA ARG A 121 2.96 5.90 14.20
C ARG A 121 3.31 6.97 13.18
N GLY A 122 2.38 7.83 12.80
CA GLY A 122 2.54 8.76 11.68
C GLY A 122 3.72 9.70 11.84
N GLU A 123 3.83 10.35 13.00
CA GLU A 123 4.97 11.22 13.31
C GLU A 123 6.31 10.46 13.32
N LEU A 124 6.32 9.23 13.87
CA LEU A 124 7.50 8.37 13.87
C LEU A 124 7.92 8.01 12.44
N ILE A 125 6.94 7.70 11.57
CA ILE A 125 7.17 7.38 10.17
C ILE A 125 7.80 8.59 9.47
N ILE A 126 7.20 9.78 9.59
CA ILE A 126 7.68 11.00 8.94
C ILE A 126 9.09 11.36 9.43
N ARG A 127 9.30 11.44 10.75
CA ARG A 127 10.58 11.89 11.32
C ARG A 127 11.75 10.91 11.08
N SER A 128 11.44 9.62 10.91
CA SER A 128 12.46 8.57 10.81
C SER A 128 12.59 8.03 9.39
N CYS A 129 11.79 8.54 8.44
CA CYS A 129 11.84 8.11 7.05
C CYS A 129 13.23 8.41 6.48
N PRO A 130 13.92 7.42 5.88
CA PRO A 130 15.17 7.67 5.16
C PRO A 130 14.96 8.69 4.04
N GLU A 131 15.94 9.55 3.77
CA GLU A 131 15.88 10.56 2.69
C GLU A 131 15.64 9.94 1.30
N SER A 132 16.05 8.68 1.11
CA SER A 132 15.82 7.94 -0.13
C SER A 132 14.38 7.43 -0.30
N LEU A 133 13.50 7.65 0.69
CA LEU A 133 12.11 7.22 0.69
C LEU A 133 11.20 8.43 0.93
N ASP A 134 9.99 8.37 0.40
CA ASP A 134 8.97 9.39 0.59
C ASP A 134 7.86 8.87 1.52
N PRO A 135 7.63 9.52 2.68
CA PRO A 135 6.50 9.18 3.54
C PRO A 135 5.16 9.20 2.78
N GLY A 136 4.85 10.29 2.07
CA GLY A 136 3.61 10.49 1.32
C GLY A 136 2.32 10.27 2.12
N ALA A 137 2.22 10.87 3.31
CA ALA A 137 1.13 10.67 4.25
C ALA A 137 -0.24 11.04 3.66
N ALA A 138 -0.38 12.27 3.12
CA ALA A 138 -1.65 12.70 2.55
C ALA A 138 -1.94 11.99 1.23
N LEU A 139 -0.91 11.77 0.39
CA LEU A 139 -1.11 11.15 -0.91
C LEU A 139 -1.74 9.76 -0.78
N SER A 140 -1.18 8.88 0.06
CA SER A 140 -1.71 7.54 0.28
C SER A 140 -3.13 7.56 0.86
N ALA A 141 -3.40 8.47 1.79
CA ALA A 141 -4.72 8.56 2.42
C ALA A 141 -5.80 9.07 1.45
N ASN A 142 -5.49 10.08 0.64
CA ASN A 142 -6.41 10.59 -0.38
C ASN A 142 -6.64 9.54 -1.49
N ARG A 143 -5.60 8.81 -1.91
CA ARG A 143 -5.73 7.69 -2.87
C ARG A 143 -6.63 6.59 -2.33
N ALA A 144 -6.47 6.20 -1.05
CA ALA A 144 -7.35 5.24 -0.40
C ALA A 144 -8.81 5.72 -0.46
N HIS A 145 -9.09 6.94 0.02
CA HIS A 145 -10.44 7.49 0.01
C HIS A 145 -11.08 7.45 -1.39
N MET A 146 -10.38 7.94 -2.43
CA MET A 146 -10.90 7.93 -3.79
C MET A 146 -11.16 6.53 -4.34
N LEU A 147 -10.26 5.57 -4.09
CA LEU A 147 -10.41 4.21 -4.58
C LEU A 147 -11.56 3.47 -3.90
N TYR A 148 -11.72 3.64 -2.58
CA TYR A 148 -12.84 3.03 -1.86
C TYR A 148 -14.18 3.67 -2.20
N GLN A 149 -14.22 4.99 -2.43
CA GLN A 149 -15.42 5.66 -2.93
C GLN A 149 -15.82 5.09 -4.31
N ARG A 150 -14.87 4.98 -5.25
CA ARG A 150 -15.13 4.39 -6.56
C ARG A 150 -15.57 2.93 -6.48
N ALA A 151 -14.94 2.15 -5.60
CA ALA A 151 -15.30 0.75 -5.37
C ALA A 151 -16.73 0.64 -4.82
N GLN A 152 -17.15 1.56 -3.94
CA GLN A 152 -18.52 1.61 -3.45
C GLN A 152 -19.51 1.91 -4.58
N GLU A 153 -19.24 2.95 -5.39
CA GLU A 153 -20.08 3.35 -6.52
C GLU A 153 -20.27 2.22 -7.53
N LYS A 154 -19.22 1.43 -7.75
CA LYS A 154 -19.22 0.27 -8.65
C LYS A 154 -19.69 -1.04 -8.03
N GLN A 155 -19.94 -1.05 -6.73
CA GLN A 155 -20.25 -2.27 -5.97
C GLN A 155 -19.14 -3.34 -6.09
N ASP A 156 -17.89 -2.90 -6.17
CA ASP A 156 -16.73 -3.77 -6.16
C ASP A 156 -16.61 -4.49 -4.80
N LEU A 157 -15.97 -5.65 -4.81
CA LEU A 157 -15.78 -6.46 -3.62
C LEU A 157 -14.38 -6.28 -3.02
N LEU A 158 -14.32 -6.29 -1.70
CA LEU A 158 -13.11 -6.17 -0.90
C LEU A 158 -12.63 -7.54 -0.42
N TRP A 159 -11.33 -7.75 -0.49
CA TRP A 159 -10.67 -8.93 0.05
C TRP A 159 -10.66 -8.90 1.57
N ARG A 160 -11.06 -10.01 2.18
CA ARG A 160 -10.98 -10.23 3.63
C ARG A 160 -10.21 -11.49 3.93
N LYS A 161 -9.21 -11.38 4.82
CA LYS A 161 -8.50 -12.55 5.34
C LYS A 161 -9.46 -13.45 6.14
N ARG A 162 -9.50 -14.74 5.80
CA ARG A 162 -10.21 -15.75 6.62
C ARG A 162 -9.46 -16.08 7.90
N ALA A 163 -10.18 -16.36 8.98
CA ALA A 163 -9.65 -17.05 10.15
C ALA A 163 -9.07 -18.43 9.76
N LEU A 164 -8.07 -18.90 10.51
CA LEU A 164 -7.43 -20.20 10.31
C LEU A 164 -8.50 -21.32 10.36
N GLY A 165 -8.47 -22.23 9.37
CA GLY A 165 -9.39 -23.38 9.29
C GLY A 165 -10.52 -23.26 8.25
N ASN A 166 -10.81 -22.06 7.75
CA ASN A 166 -11.78 -21.86 6.67
C ASN A 166 -11.05 -21.79 5.31
N GLY A 167 -11.61 -22.43 4.28
CA GLY A 167 -10.97 -22.77 2.98
C GLY A 167 -10.14 -21.68 2.25
N GLU A 168 -9.41 -22.10 1.21
CA GLU A 168 -8.30 -21.31 0.63
C GLU A 168 -8.71 -20.08 -0.20
N SER A 169 -9.96 -20.01 -0.67
CA SER A 169 -10.44 -18.87 -1.47
C SER A 169 -10.69 -17.61 -0.61
N PRO A 170 -10.32 -16.41 -1.12
CA PRO A 170 -10.52 -15.15 -0.40
C PRO A 170 -12.00 -14.89 -0.11
N LEU A 171 -12.30 -14.35 1.09
CA LEU A 171 -13.64 -13.83 1.37
C LEU A 171 -13.77 -12.47 0.69
N MET A 172 -14.88 -12.27 0.00
CA MET A 172 -15.18 -11.04 -0.71
C MET A 172 -16.35 -10.34 -0.01
N VAL A 173 -16.20 -9.07 0.38
CA VAL A 173 -17.21 -8.31 1.12
C VAL A 173 -17.51 -6.97 0.44
N ALA A 174 -18.75 -6.49 0.52
CA ALA A 174 -19.15 -5.22 -0.08
C ALA A 174 -18.52 -4.02 0.65
N VAL A 175 -18.31 -2.92 -0.07
CA VAL A 175 -17.88 -1.63 0.50
C VAL A 175 -19.06 -0.98 1.24
N SER A 176 -18.87 -0.58 2.50
CA SER A 176 -19.89 0.15 3.26
C SER A 176 -19.73 1.66 3.11
N ALA A 177 -20.84 2.41 3.21
CA ALA A 177 -20.81 3.87 3.22
C ALA A 177 -20.04 4.43 4.43
N GLY A 178 -20.11 3.73 5.58
CA GLY A 178 -19.34 4.08 6.77
C GLY A 178 -17.84 4.09 6.51
N LEU A 179 -17.33 3.03 5.86
CA LEU A 179 -15.91 2.90 5.53
C LEU A 179 -15.40 4.06 4.65
N VAL A 180 -16.17 4.44 3.63
CA VAL A 180 -15.80 5.56 2.74
C VAL A 180 -15.76 6.88 3.54
N ALA A 181 -16.74 7.12 4.41
CA ALA A 181 -16.77 8.30 5.25
C ALA A 181 -15.61 8.34 6.28
N ASP A 182 -15.22 7.18 6.83
CA ASP A 182 -14.04 7.06 7.70
C ASP A 182 -12.75 7.39 6.96
N LEU A 183 -12.58 6.86 5.74
CA LEU A 183 -11.43 7.17 4.89
C LEU A 183 -11.35 8.66 4.51
N ALA A 184 -12.50 9.33 4.31
CA ALA A 184 -12.53 10.77 4.07
C ALA A 184 -11.99 11.55 5.27
N ARG A 185 -12.44 11.22 6.49
CA ARG A 185 -11.95 11.83 7.74
C ARG A 185 -10.48 11.53 7.99
N TYR A 186 -10.06 10.29 7.70
CA TYR A 186 -8.67 9.88 7.79
C TYR A 186 -7.79 10.66 6.80
N ALA A 187 -8.21 10.82 5.55
CA ALA A 187 -7.48 11.63 4.57
C ALA A 187 -7.29 13.08 5.08
N GLN A 188 -8.34 13.73 5.56
CA GLN A 188 -8.24 15.08 6.15
C GLN A 188 -7.23 15.13 7.30
N PHE A 189 -7.20 14.12 8.16
CA PHE A 189 -6.21 14.02 9.23
C PHE A 189 -4.78 13.89 8.68
N MET A 190 -4.54 13.00 7.71
CA MET A 190 -3.21 12.79 7.15
C MET A 190 -2.68 14.02 6.40
N ASN A 191 -3.56 14.80 5.75
CA ASN A 191 -3.20 16.10 5.18
C ASN A 191 -2.65 17.06 6.25
N ARG A 192 -3.26 17.10 7.44
CA ARG A 192 -2.79 17.95 8.54
C ARG A 192 -1.47 17.46 9.15
N LEU A 193 -1.34 16.15 9.31
CA LEU A 193 -0.11 15.53 9.80
C LEU A 193 1.09 15.87 8.90
N GLU A 194 0.91 15.80 7.58
CA GLU A 194 1.98 16.11 6.61
C GLU A 194 2.38 17.60 6.64
N LEU A 195 1.47 18.49 7.03
CA LEU A 195 1.74 19.91 7.27
C LEU A 195 2.37 20.20 8.64
N GLY A 196 2.61 19.17 9.46
CA GLY A 196 3.20 19.32 10.80
C GLY A 196 2.26 19.92 11.85
N MET A 197 0.93 19.87 11.62
CA MET A 197 -0.06 20.34 12.59
C MET A 197 -0.31 19.25 13.65
N SER A 198 -0.33 19.60 14.94
CA SER A 198 -0.50 18.63 16.02
C SER A 198 -1.98 18.27 16.24
N GLU A 199 -2.26 17.09 16.79
CA GLU A 199 -3.62 16.72 17.23
C GLU A 199 -4.16 17.64 18.32
N THR A 200 -3.29 18.28 19.11
CA THR A 200 -3.67 19.20 20.18
C THR A 200 -4.15 20.57 19.70
N ASP A 201 -3.92 20.91 18.43
CA ASP A 201 -4.28 22.23 17.90
C ASP A 201 -5.78 22.41 17.69
N PHE A 202 -6.58 21.33 17.66
CA PHE A 202 -8.04 21.40 17.55
C PHE A 202 -8.73 20.22 18.23
N ALA A 203 -9.77 20.49 19.02
CA ALA A 203 -10.56 19.48 19.74
C ALA A 203 -10.99 18.32 18.83
N ALA A 204 -10.39 17.14 19.02
CA ALA A 204 -10.83 15.93 18.37
C ALA A 204 -12.27 15.61 18.82
N PRO A 205 -13.25 15.43 17.92
CA PRO A 205 -14.47 14.74 18.29
C PRO A 205 -14.05 13.32 18.63
N HIS A 206 -14.12 12.99 19.91
CA HIS A 206 -14.02 11.64 20.45
C HIS A 206 -14.53 10.59 19.45
N LEU A 207 -13.61 9.80 18.87
CA LEU A 207 -13.99 8.62 18.09
C LEU A 207 -14.37 7.54 19.08
N LYS A 208 -15.67 7.48 19.37
CA LYS A 208 -16.34 6.53 20.28
C LYS A 208 -16.39 5.09 19.75
N TRP A 209 -15.38 4.64 19.01
CA TRP A 209 -15.40 3.37 18.27
C TRP A 209 -14.57 2.25 18.91
N LEU A 210 -13.87 2.50 20.03
CA LEU A 210 -13.13 1.47 20.78
C LEU A 210 -13.75 1.11 22.14
N GLU A 211 -14.89 1.69 22.52
CA GLU A 211 -15.53 1.41 23.82
C GLU A 211 -16.50 0.22 23.82
N ASN A 212 -16.68 -0.50 22.70
CA ASN A 212 -17.58 -1.65 22.62
C ASN A 212 -16.88 -2.92 22.11
N THR A 213 -15.80 -3.33 22.77
CA THR A 213 -15.42 -4.75 22.87
C THR A 213 -14.85 -5.03 24.26
N SER A 214 -15.76 -5.28 25.19
CA SER A 214 -15.51 -6.02 26.43
C SER A 214 -16.50 -7.16 26.50
#